data_AF-A0A958B742-F1
#
_entry.id   AF-A0A958B742-F1
#
_cell.length_a   1.000
_cell.length_b   1.000
_cell.length_c   1.000
_cell.angle_alpha   90.00
_cell.angle_beta   90.00
_cell.angle_gamma   90.00
#
_symmetry.space_group_name_H-M   'P 1'
#
loop_
_entity.id
_entity.type
_entity.pdbx_description
1 polymer ?
#
loop_
_entity_poly.entity_id
_entity_poly.type
_entity_poly.pdbx_seq_one_letter_code
_entity_poly.pdbx_strand_id
1 'polypeptide(L)'
;MNNKKSAKVLLIIVMAVVPLSCLALAIAGIVVSFGLSAATSASAPMDPAAAEGEIIAIAAQYAESNDIEAARQQLTALNLPNTNQYVSFMVDRYIQENAGKDDPNTQNLFLLANALGASTESMVQALASPTPTPTETVLPSPTPIVVEEPTVEAAAEEVEVAEVAVEEAVPTDTPEPTATDVPEPTETPIPLPTNPPAPPTDTPEPTATPEPTKPPVDFVVAEAYLIPNPVYNSCPGAQQIFVTVVDVNGNPLDGATVEDTYRAVPPHLSGEKGPGKLEYDLWDNGYSLEVTKNVDGSPASSEATPKLSSWDEDIPDEWLVQANYCLDMADCAARKSHNQLCRGHYAYNVTFKRTY
;
A
#
# COMPACT_ATOMS: atom_id res chain seq x y z
N MET A 1 -45.30 75.21 -33.96
CA MET A 1 -45.47 73.82 -34.49
C MET A 1 -44.26 72.90 -34.25
N ASN A 2 -43.29 73.22 -33.38
CA ASN A 2 -42.06 72.42 -33.21
C ASN A 2 -42.03 71.45 -32.01
N ASN A 3 -43.00 71.50 -31.08
CA ASN A 3 -42.94 70.66 -29.87
C ASN A 3 -43.45 69.22 -30.09
N LYS A 4 -44.15 68.92 -31.19
CA LYS A 4 -44.67 67.57 -31.47
C LYS A 4 -43.61 66.59 -31.99
N LYS A 5 -42.53 67.09 -32.60
CA LYS A 5 -41.43 66.24 -33.10
C LYS A 5 -40.49 65.78 -31.97
N SER A 6 -40.19 66.64 -30.99
CA SER A 6 -39.37 66.25 -29.83
C SER A 6 -40.03 65.19 -28.96
N ALA A 7 -41.35 65.25 -28.74
CA ALA A 7 -42.06 64.25 -27.96
C ALA A 7 -42.05 62.86 -28.61
N LYS A 8 -42.12 62.77 -29.95
CA LYS A 8 -42.05 61.48 -30.65
C LYS A 8 -40.64 60.88 -30.65
N VAL A 9 -39.60 61.70 -30.75
CA VAL A 9 -38.21 61.23 -30.69
C VAL A 9 -37.86 60.75 -29.27
N LEU A 10 -38.30 61.47 -28.23
CA LEU A 10 -38.12 61.05 -26.84
C LEU A 10 -38.83 59.72 -26.55
N LEU A 11 -40.05 59.54 -27.05
CA LEU A 11 -40.83 58.31 -26.82
C LEU A 11 -40.23 57.07 -27.51
N ILE A 12 -39.64 57.24 -28.70
CA ILE A 12 -38.96 56.15 -29.41
C ILE A 12 -37.64 55.78 -28.70
N ILE A 13 -36.88 56.77 -28.20
CA ILE A 13 -35.65 56.50 -27.44
C ILE A 13 -35.96 55.77 -26.14
N VAL A 14 -37.03 56.16 -25.41
CA VAL A 14 -37.43 55.47 -24.18
C VAL A 14 -37.94 54.05 -24.47
N MET A 15 -38.72 53.84 -25.54
CA MET A 15 -39.23 52.51 -25.90
C MET A 15 -38.15 51.54 -26.41
N ALA A 16 -37.07 52.03 -27.04
CA ALA A 16 -36.00 51.17 -27.56
C ALA A 16 -34.87 50.95 -26.55
N VAL A 17 -34.46 51.98 -25.82
CA VAL A 17 -33.29 51.92 -24.94
C VAL A 17 -33.61 51.24 -23.61
N VAL A 18 -34.82 51.43 -23.07
CA VAL A 18 -35.22 50.82 -21.79
C VAL A 18 -35.25 49.29 -21.84
N PRO A 19 -35.90 48.61 -22.81
CA PRO A 19 -35.89 47.14 -22.84
C PRO A 19 -34.50 46.55 -23.15
N LEU A 20 -33.68 47.22 -23.97
CA LEU A 20 -32.29 46.81 -24.22
C LEU A 20 -31.42 46.95 -22.97
N SER A 21 -31.60 48.01 -22.18
CA SER A 21 -30.90 48.19 -20.90
C SER A 21 -31.37 47.20 -19.82
N CYS A 22 -32.67 46.88 -19.78
CA CYS A 22 -33.20 45.84 -18.88
C CYS A 22 -32.73 44.43 -19.26
N LEU A 23 -32.62 44.12 -20.57
CA LEU A 23 -32.11 42.83 -21.03
C LEU A 23 -30.61 42.68 -20.76
N ALA A 24 -29.81 43.74 -20.94
CA ALA A 24 -28.39 43.75 -20.57
C ALA A 24 -28.18 43.59 -19.06
N LEU A 25 -29.02 44.21 -18.22
CA LEU A 25 -28.99 44.04 -16.77
C LEU A 25 -29.49 42.67 -16.30
N ALA A 26 -30.44 42.05 -17.01
CA ALA A 26 -30.88 40.68 -16.72
C ALA A 26 -29.80 39.65 -17.10
N ILE A 27 -29.09 39.84 -18.22
CA ILE A 27 -27.99 38.95 -18.63
C ILE A 27 -26.76 39.15 -17.72
N ALA A 28 -26.42 40.39 -17.35
CA ALA A 28 -25.37 40.65 -16.36
C ALA A 28 -25.77 40.14 -14.96
N GLY A 29 -27.05 40.20 -14.60
CA GLY A 29 -27.59 39.64 -13.38
C GLY A 29 -27.43 38.12 -13.31
N ILE A 30 -27.74 37.39 -14.40
CA ILE A 30 -27.59 35.92 -14.46
C ILE A 30 -26.12 35.50 -14.40
N VAL A 31 -25.19 36.25 -15.00
CA VAL A 31 -23.75 35.98 -14.92
C VAL A 31 -23.17 36.30 -13.54
N VAL A 32 -23.71 37.30 -12.82
CA VAL A 32 -23.27 37.64 -11.46
C VAL A 32 -23.94 36.75 -10.39
N SER A 33 -25.17 36.29 -10.59
CA SER A 33 -25.83 35.38 -9.63
C SER A 33 -25.29 33.94 -9.66
N PHE A 34 -24.58 33.53 -10.73
CA PHE A 34 -23.77 32.30 -10.73
C PHE A 34 -22.31 32.53 -10.31
N GLY A 35 -21.85 33.79 -10.25
CA GLY A 35 -20.46 34.14 -9.95
C GLY A 35 -20.18 34.62 -8.52
N LEU A 36 -21.20 34.93 -7.72
CA LEU A 36 -21.04 35.60 -6.42
C LEU A 36 -21.60 34.82 -5.20
N SER A 37 -21.64 33.49 -5.27
CA SER A 37 -21.80 32.62 -4.08
C SER A 37 -20.54 31.82 -3.73
N ALA A 38 -19.41 32.05 -4.40
CA ALA A 38 -18.10 31.59 -3.92
C ALA A 38 -17.59 32.50 -2.78
N ALA A 39 -18.44 32.73 -1.77
CA ALA A 39 -17.94 33.15 -0.47
C ALA A 39 -17.10 31.98 0.04
N THR A 40 -15.79 32.20 0.09
CA THR A 40 -14.79 31.66 1.03
C THR A 40 -15.38 30.79 2.14
N SER A 41 -15.92 29.65 1.78
CA SER A 41 -16.02 28.50 2.66
C SER A 41 -14.60 27.97 2.59
N ALA A 42 -13.83 28.18 3.65
CA ALA A 42 -12.65 27.37 3.86
C ALA A 42 -13.12 25.93 3.65
N SER A 43 -12.72 25.33 2.53
CA SER A 43 -13.16 24.00 2.15
C SER A 43 -12.88 23.13 3.35
N ALA A 44 -13.94 22.61 3.96
CA ALA A 44 -13.75 21.55 4.94
C ALA A 44 -12.84 20.52 4.25
N PRO A 45 -11.81 19.99 4.94
CA PRO A 45 -10.97 18.96 4.36
C PRO A 45 -11.89 17.89 3.79
N MET A 46 -11.78 17.64 2.48
CA MET A 46 -12.59 16.64 1.81
C MET A 46 -12.33 15.30 2.49
N ASP A 47 -13.38 14.54 2.77
CA ASP A 47 -13.26 13.21 3.32
C ASP A 47 -12.37 12.36 2.38
N PRO A 48 -11.23 11.81 2.85
CA PRO A 48 -10.31 11.05 2.01
C PRO A 48 -10.99 9.90 1.26
N ALA A 49 -11.98 9.24 1.88
CA ALA A 49 -12.73 8.16 1.25
C ALA A 49 -13.59 8.65 0.08
N ALA A 50 -14.17 9.85 0.21
CA ALA A 50 -14.92 10.49 -0.87
C ALA A 50 -14.01 10.90 -2.03
N ALA A 51 -12.84 11.47 -1.73
CA ALA A 51 -11.86 11.84 -2.74
C ALA A 51 -11.37 10.63 -3.56
N GLU A 52 -11.16 9.49 -2.89
CA GLU A 52 -10.77 8.24 -3.54
C GLU A 52 -11.82 7.77 -4.55
N GLY A 53 -13.10 7.73 -4.15
CA GLY A 53 -14.19 7.31 -5.03
C GLY A 53 -14.31 8.20 -6.28
N GLU A 54 -14.14 9.51 -6.12
CA GLU A 54 -14.12 10.46 -7.24
C GLU A 54 -12.93 10.23 -8.17
N ILE A 55 -11.73 9.95 -7.66
CA ILE A 55 -10.55 9.67 -8.49
C ILE A 55 -10.75 8.39 -9.30
N ILE A 56 -11.33 7.34 -8.71
CA ILE A 56 -11.63 6.09 -9.43
C ILE A 56 -12.62 6.37 -10.57
N ALA A 57 -13.66 7.18 -10.32
CA ALA A 57 -14.61 7.58 -11.34
C ALA A 57 -13.95 8.40 -12.47
N ILE A 58 -13.07 9.34 -12.12
CA ILE A 58 -12.28 10.13 -13.10
C ILE A 58 -11.39 9.20 -13.93
N ALA A 59 -10.72 8.24 -13.30
CA ALA A 59 -9.86 7.28 -13.97
C ALA A 59 -10.63 6.39 -14.95
N ALA A 60 -11.81 5.90 -14.56
CA ALA A 60 -12.69 5.15 -15.43
C ALA A 60 -13.16 5.99 -16.64
N GLN A 61 -13.57 7.25 -16.39
CA GLN A 61 -13.97 8.15 -17.47
C GLN A 61 -12.81 8.49 -18.41
N TYR A 62 -11.59 8.64 -17.88
CA TYR A 62 -10.40 8.83 -18.69
C TYR A 62 -10.11 7.60 -19.56
N ALA A 63 -10.22 6.38 -19.01
CA ALA A 63 -10.02 5.16 -19.77
C ALA A 63 -11.00 5.01 -20.94
N GLU A 64 -12.25 5.48 -20.80
CA GLU A 64 -13.25 5.48 -21.87
C GLU A 64 -13.04 6.59 -22.92
N SER A 65 -12.69 7.80 -22.47
CA SER A 65 -12.64 9.00 -23.33
C SER A 65 -11.28 9.31 -23.92
N ASN A 66 -10.21 8.86 -23.26
CA ASN A 66 -8.82 9.24 -23.49
C ASN A 66 -8.59 10.78 -23.49
N ASP A 67 -9.43 11.55 -22.78
CA ASP A 67 -9.33 13.01 -22.66
C ASP A 67 -8.63 13.42 -21.36
N ILE A 68 -7.31 13.64 -21.44
CA ILE A 68 -6.49 14.00 -20.28
C ILE A 68 -6.79 15.40 -19.74
N GLU A 69 -7.27 16.33 -20.57
CA GLU A 69 -7.57 17.69 -20.13
C GLU A 69 -8.85 17.72 -19.30
N ALA A 70 -9.87 16.96 -19.70
CA ALA A 70 -11.07 16.76 -18.90
C ALA A 70 -10.74 16.12 -17.54
N ALA A 71 -9.90 15.09 -17.51
CA ALA A 71 -9.47 14.44 -16.27
C ALA A 71 -8.71 15.41 -15.35
N ARG A 72 -7.77 16.21 -15.87
CA ARG A 72 -7.05 17.25 -15.11
C ARG A 72 -7.98 18.29 -14.50
N GLN A 73 -9.01 18.71 -15.25
CA GLN A 73 -9.98 19.67 -14.75
C GLN A 73 -10.77 19.12 -13.57
N GLN A 74 -11.22 17.87 -13.65
CA GLN A 74 -11.94 17.21 -12.56
C GLN A 74 -11.05 17.00 -11.33
N LEU A 75 -9.82 16.52 -11.53
CA LEU A 75 -8.82 16.38 -10.47
C LEU A 75 -8.49 17.72 -9.78
N THR A 76 -8.42 18.81 -10.54
CA THR A 76 -8.21 20.16 -9.99
C THR A 76 -9.39 20.60 -9.12
N ALA A 77 -10.62 20.24 -9.51
CA ALA A 77 -11.82 20.56 -8.75
C ALA A 77 -11.88 19.86 -7.39
N LEU A 78 -11.18 18.73 -7.23
CA LEU A 78 -11.03 18.04 -5.93
C LEU A 78 -10.11 18.81 -4.96
N ASN A 79 -9.31 19.77 -5.45
CA ASN A 79 -8.40 20.59 -4.64
C ASN A 79 -7.44 19.74 -3.78
N LEU A 80 -6.95 18.64 -4.33
CA LEU A 80 -6.01 17.72 -3.65
C LEU A 80 -4.58 18.28 -3.70
N PRO A 81 -3.82 18.25 -2.60
CA PRO A 81 -2.40 18.54 -2.64
C PRO A 81 -1.67 17.48 -3.50
N ASN A 82 -0.73 17.92 -4.33
CA ASN A 82 0.13 17.04 -5.13
C ASN A 82 -0.64 15.97 -5.92
N THR A 83 -1.69 16.36 -6.63
CA THR A 83 -2.67 15.44 -7.24
C THR A 83 -2.05 14.30 -8.05
N ASN A 84 -1.01 14.57 -8.82
CA ASN A 84 -0.29 13.55 -9.59
C ASN A 84 0.36 12.47 -8.70
N GLN A 85 0.99 12.88 -7.60
CA GLN A 85 1.58 11.95 -6.63
C GLN A 85 0.51 11.16 -5.89
N TYR A 86 -0.63 11.78 -5.58
CA TYR A 86 -1.74 11.09 -4.93
C TYR A 86 -2.34 9.99 -5.83
N VAL A 87 -2.55 10.29 -7.11
CA VAL A 87 -3.00 9.28 -8.11
C VAL A 87 -1.97 8.15 -8.25
N SER A 88 -0.68 8.49 -8.24
CA SER A 88 0.41 7.50 -8.27
C SER A 88 0.36 6.58 -7.04
N PHE A 89 0.30 7.16 -5.84
CA PHE A 89 0.16 6.41 -4.59
C PHE A 89 -1.06 5.47 -4.58
N MET A 90 -2.20 5.92 -5.10
CA MET A 90 -3.39 5.08 -5.22
C MET A 90 -3.15 3.85 -6.09
N VAL A 91 -2.44 3.98 -7.22
CA VAL A 91 -2.13 2.84 -8.09
C VAL A 91 -1.26 1.83 -7.34
N ASP A 92 -0.19 2.27 -6.68
CA ASP A 92 0.70 1.38 -5.93
C ASP A 92 -0.06 0.67 -4.79
N ARG A 93 -0.96 1.38 -4.09
CA ARG A 93 -1.81 0.78 -3.06
C ARG A 93 -2.75 -0.29 -3.62
N TYR A 94 -3.44 -0.04 -4.73
CA TYR A 94 -4.35 -1.01 -5.36
C TYR A 94 -3.61 -2.26 -5.86
N ILE A 95 -2.37 -2.09 -6.34
CA ILE A 95 -1.48 -3.21 -6.69
C ILE A 95 -1.14 -4.04 -5.42
N GLN A 96 -0.79 -3.37 -4.32
CA GLN A 96 -0.41 -4.04 -3.06
C GLN A 96 -1.57 -4.76 -2.37
N GLU A 97 -2.78 -4.17 -2.38
CA GLU A 97 -3.99 -4.75 -1.79
C GLU A 97 -4.53 -5.96 -2.57
N ASN A 98 -3.84 -6.36 -3.64
CA ASN A 98 -4.13 -7.57 -4.40
C ASN A 98 -5.55 -7.54 -5.01
N ALA A 99 -6.05 -6.34 -5.36
CA ALA A 99 -7.22 -6.18 -6.23
C ALA A 99 -7.03 -6.98 -7.54
N GLY A 100 -5.77 -7.22 -7.91
CA GLY A 100 -5.34 -8.04 -9.02
C GLY A 100 -5.01 -7.16 -10.20
N LYS A 101 -3.99 -7.54 -10.98
CA LYS A 101 -3.61 -6.86 -12.22
C LYS A 101 -4.77 -6.75 -13.24
N ASP A 102 -5.78 -7.60 -13.08
CA ASP A 102 -6.97 -7.69 -13.94
C ASP A 102 -8.16 -6.88 -13.41
N ASP A 103 -8.01 -6.20 -12.25
CA ASP A 103 -9.03 -5.31 -11.71
C ASP A 103 -9.16 -4.04 -12.57
N PRO A 104 -10.37 -3.70 -13.03
CA PRO A 104 -10.58 -2.57 -13.92
C PRO A 104 -10.23 -1.23 -13.26
N ASN A 105 -10.41 -1.07 -11.95
CA ASN A 105 -10.06 0.18 -11.27
C ASN A 105 -8.54 0.38 -11.25
N THR A 106 -7.79 -0.67 -10.96
CA THR A 106 -6.33 -0.68 -10.97
C THR A 106 -5.78 -0.33 -12.36
N GLN A 107 -6.34 -0.92 -13.42
CA GLN A 107 -5.95 -0.61 -14.80
C GLN A 107 -6.29 0.83 -15.19
N ASN A 108 -7.49 1.32 -14.85
CA ASN A 108 -7.92 2.67 -15.15
C ASN A 108 -7.07 3.72 -14.41
N LEU A 109 -6.77 3.48 -13.13
CA LEU A 109 -5.89 4.33 -12.33
C LEU A 109 -4.47 4.37 -12.92
N PHE A 110 -3.94 3.23 -13.36
CA PHE A 110 -2.64 3.19 -14.03
C PHE A 110 -2.64 4.01 -15.33
N LEU A 111 -3.65 3.85 -16.18
CA LEU A 111 -3.77 4.61 -17.43
C LEU A 111 -3.77 6.12 -17.14
N LEU A 112 -4.54 6.55 -16.14
CA LEU A 112 -4.59 7.95 -15.72
C LEU A 112 -3.23 8.41 -15.17
N ALA A 113 -2.60 7.64 -14.27
CA ALA A 113 -1.28 7.97 -13.69
C ALA A 113 -0.21 8.12 -14.78
N ASN A 114 -0.19 7.21 -15.76
CA ASN A 114 0.72 7.28 -16.89
C ASN A 114 0.48 8.53 -17.76
N ALA A 115 -0.78 8.88 -18.04
CA ALA A 115 -1.15 10.06 -18.81
C ALA A 115 -0.83 11.39 -18.10
N LEU A 116 -0.87 11.38 -16.76
CA LEU A 116 -0.44 12.51 -15.93
C LEU A 116 1.10 12.64 -15.84
N GLY A 117 1.86 11.66 -16.33
CA GLY A 117 3.31 11.59 -16.17
C GLY A 117 3.74 11.26 -14.74
N ALA A 118 2.91 10.52 -14.02
CA ALA A 118 3.10 10.12 -12.62
C ALA A 118 3.32 8.60 -12.46
N SER A 119 3.58 7.89 -13.56
CA SER A 119 3.90 6.46 -13.53
C SER A 119 5.28 6.20 -12.91
N THR A 120 5.35 5.20 -12.05
CA THR A 120 6.59 4.72 -11.42
C THR A 120 7.07 3.44 -12.09
N GLU A 121 8.32 3.05 -11.84
CA GLU A 121 8.87 1.79 -12.36
C GLU A 121 8.13 0.57 -11.79
N SER A 122 7.71 0.62 -10.52
CA SER A 122 6.91 -0.44 -9.88
C SER A 122 5.59 -0.69 -10.61
N MET A 123 4.89 0.37 -11.03
CA MET A 123 3.63 0.26 -11.76
C MET A 123 3.82 -0.37 -13.14
N VAL A 124 4.88 -0.01 -13.85
CA VAL A 124 5.21 -0.60 -15.16
C VAL A 124 5.53 -2.09 -15.01
N GLN A 125 6.25 -2.47 -13.94
CA GLN A 125 6.54 -3.87 -13.65
C GLN A 125 5.30 -4.67 -13.26
N ALA A 126 4.38 -4.09 -12.49
CA ALA A 126 3.14 -4.75 -12.06
C ALA A 126 2.20 -5.10 -13.24
N LEU A 127 2.22 -4.30 -14.30
CA LEU A 127 1.44 -4.55 -15.53
C LEU A 127 2.20 -5.31 -16.60
N ALA A 128 3.50 -5.56 -16.41
CA ALA A 128 4.19 -6.50 -17.27
C ALA A 128 3.52 -7.86 -17.09
N SER A 129 2.78 -8.28 -18.13
CA SER A 129 2.20 -9.63 -18.17
C SER A 129 3.32 -10.60 -17.82
N PRO A 130 3.11 -11.54 -16.87
CA PRO A 130 4.15 -12.47 -16.49
C PRO A 130 4.68 -13.09 -17.77
N THR A 131 5.98 -12.90 -18.03
CA THR A 131 6.64 -13.54 -19.17
C THR A 131 6.21 -15.00 -19.11
N PRO A 132 5.55 -15.53 -20.15
CA PRO A 132 5.01 -16.88 -20.10
C PRO A 132 6.15 -17.78 -19.65
N THR A 133 5.94 -18.50 -18.54
CA THR A 133 6.92 -19.46 -18.04
C THR A 133 7.40 -20.24 -19.25
N PRO A 134 8.71 -20.23 -19.56
CA PRO A 134 9.20 -20.87 -20.78
C PRO A 134 8.64 -22.28 -20.77
N THR A 135 7.74 -22.57 -21.71
CA THR A 135 7.18 -23.91 -21.86
C THR A 135 8.38 -24.83 -21.90
N GLU A 136 8.50 -25.71 -20.90
CA GLU A 136 9.60 -26.67 -20.87
C GLU A 136 9.62 -27.31 -22.25
N THR A 137 10.71 -27.08 -22.98
CA THR A 137 10.89 -27.71 -24.27
C THR A 137 10.98 -29.19 -23.95
N VAL A 138 9.89 -29.89 -24.21
CA VAL A 138 9.79 -31.32 -23.97
C VAL A 138 10.99 -31.94 -24.67
N LEU A 139 11.93 -32.46 -23.88
CA LEU A 139 13.04 -33.23 -24.41
C LEU A 139 12.44 -34.33 -25.28
N PRO A 140 13.00 -34.60 -26.48
CA PRO A 140 12.45 -35.61 -27.39
C PRO A 140 12.27 -36.92 -26.62
N SER A 141 11.01 -37.31 -26.44
CA SER A 141 10.64 -38.60 -25.85
C SER A 141 11.33 -39.71 -26.65
N PRO A 142 11.93 -40.73 -26.01
CA PRO A 142 12.50 -41.86 -26.72
C PRO A 142 11.43 -42.47 -27.63
N THR A 143 11.81 -42.68 -28.89
CA THR A 143 10.98 -43.17 -29.99
C THR A 143 10.12 -44.37 -29.56
N PRO A 144 8.79 -44.23 -29.50
CA PRO A 144 7.90 -45.36 -29.26
C PRO A 144 7.82 -46.24 -30.51
N ILE A 145 7.85 -47.56 -30.28
CA ILE A 145 7.68 -48.58 -31.31
C ILE A 145 6.27 -48.47 -31.88
N VAL A 146 6.20 -48.34 -33.20
CA VAL A 146 4.98 -48.20 -34.00
C VAL A 146 4.12 -49.46 -33.88
N VAL A 147 2.89 -49.28 -33.41
CA VAL A 147 1.75 -50.18 -33.69
C VAL A 147 0.75 -49.33 -34.46
N GLU A 148 0.42 -49.77 -35.66
CA GLU A 148 -0.41 -49.06 -36.64
C GLU A 148 -1.92 -49.11 -36.34
N GLU A 149 -2.58 -48.07 -36.85
CA GLU A 149 -3.99 -47.97 -37.29
C GLU A 149 -5.15 -47.89 -36.27
N PRO A 150 -6.31 -47.29 -36.63
CA PRO A 150 -6.63 -46.50 -37.83
C PRO A 150 -7.25 -45.12 -37.57
N THR A 151 -7.17 -44.32 -38.63
CA THR A 151 -7.89 -43.09 -38.99
C THR A 151 -9.36 -43.06 -38.56
N VAL A 152 -9.78 -41.94 -37.93
CA VAL A 152 -11.14 -41.43 -38.08
C VAL A 152 -11.15 -39.91 -38.17
N GLU A 153 -11.79 -39.46 -39.23
CA GLU A 153 -12.09 -38.12 -39.71
C GLU A 153 -13.42 -37.63 -39.11
N ALA A 154 -13.68 -36.31 -39.15
CA ALA A 154 -14.91 -35.58 -38.77
C ALA A 154 -15.04 -35.21 -37.27
N ALA A 155 -15.66 -34.11 -36.84
CA ALA A 155 -16.30 -32.96 -37.47
C ALA A 155 -16.31 -31.81 -36.44
N ALA A 156 -16.52 -30.59 -36.93
CA ALA A 156 -16.77 -29.39 -36.14
C ALA A 156 -18.07 -29.53 -35.32
N GLU A 157 -18.06 -29.06 -34.07
CA GLU A 157 -19.29 -28.73 -33.36
C GLU A 157 -19.09 -27.55 -32.40
N GLU A 158 -20.07 -26.66 -32.46
CA GLU A 158 -20.21 -25.34 -31.88
C GLU A 158 -20.69 -25.47 -30.42
N VAL A 159 -20.00 -24.86 -29.46
CA VAL A 159 -20.38 -24.94 -28.04
C VAL A 159 -21.20 -23.72 -27.64
N GLU A 160 -22.49 -23.99 -27.43
CA GLU A 160 -23.52 -23.11 -26.90
C GLU A 160 -23.24 -22.78 -25.41
N VAL A 161 -23.39 -21.50 -25.06
CA VAL A 161 -23.15 -20.94 -23.72
C VAL A 161 -24.37 -21.25 -22.85
N ALA A 162 -24.22 -22.15 -21.87
CA ALA A 162 -25.23 -22.44 -20.87
C ALA A 162 -25.23 -21.38 -19.76
N GLU A 163 -26.37 -20.72 -19.58
CA GLU A 163 -26.72 -19.82 -18.48
C GLU A 163 -26.83 -20.63 -17.18
N VAL A 164 -25.88 -20.40 -16.25
CA VAL A 164 -25.84 -21.05 -14.95
C VAL A 164 -26.73 -20.28 -13.97
N ALA A 165 -27.85 -20.90 -13.61
CA ALA A 165 -28.74 -20.44 -12.56
C ALA A 165 -28.02 -20.52 -11.20
N VAL A 166 -28.01 -19.40 -10.47
CA VAL A 166 -27.50 -19.27 -9.11
C VAL A 166 -28.50 -19.94 -8.16
N GLU A 167 -28.13 -21.11 -7.65
CA GLU A 167 -28.89 -21.83 -6.63
C GLU A 167 -28.62 -21.21 -5.25
N GLU A 168 -29.70 -20.78 -4.60
CA GLU A 168 -29.72 -20.13 -3.30
C GLU A 168 -29.27 -21.12 -2.21
N ALA A 169 -28.14 -20.84 -1.56
CA ALA A 169 -27.57 -21.70 -0.53
C ALA A 169 -28.44 -21.73 0.73
N VAL A 170 -28.99 -22.90 1.04
CA VAL A 170 -29.69 -23.23 2.29
C VAL A 170 -28.71 -23.13 3.49
N PRO A 171 -29.14 -22.57 4.63
CA PRO A 171 -28.30 -22.45 5.82
C PRO A 171 -27.88 -23.83 6.33
N THR A 172 -26.57 -24.03 6.48
CA THR A 172 -25.99 -25.26 7.03
C THR A 172 -25.99 -25.16 8.56
N ASP A 173 -26.64 -26.13 9.21
CA ASP A 173 -26.69 -26.26 10.67
C ASP A 173 -25.27 -26.38 11.24
N THR A 174 -24.96 -25.47 12.17
CA THR A 174 -23.71 -25.46 12.94
C THR A 174 -23.74 -26.63 13.93
N PRO A 175 -22.78 -27.57 13.89
CA PRO A 175 -22.77 -28.69 14.82
C PRO A 175 -22.48 -28.21 16.25
N GLU A 176 -23.28 -28.72 17.18
CA GLU A 176 -23.15 -28.51 18.63
C GLU A 176 -21.80 -29.09 19.14
N PRO A 177 -21.10 -28.41 20.06
CA PRO A 177 -19.79 -28.84 20.53
C PRO A 177 -19.89 -30.18 21.29
N THR A 178 -19.30 -31.23 20.71
CA THR A 178 -19.11 -32.52 21.35
C THR A 178 -18.18 -32.39 22.56
N ALA A 179 -18.67 -32.76 23.74
CA ALA A 179 -17.86 -32.84 24.95
C ALA A 179 -16.67 -33.77 24.73
N THR A 180 -15.46 -33.23 24.90
CA THR A 180 -14.21 -34.01 24.81
C THR A 180 -14.02 -34.75 26.13
N ASP A 181 -14.05 -36.08 26.09
CA ASP A 181 -13.79 -36.94 27.24
C ASP A 181 -12.38 -36.70 27.79
N VAL A 182 -12.32 -36.49 29.11
CA VAL A 182 -11.07 -36.38 29.87
C VAL A 182 -10.40 -37.75 29.89
N PRO A 183 -9.13 -37.90 29.45
CA PRO A 183 -8.47 -39.19 29.45
C PRO A 183 -8.27 -39.70 30.88
N GLU A 184 -8.62 -40.96 31.11
CA GLU A 184 -8.33 -41.66 32.36
C GLU A 184 -6.82 -41.68 32.65
N PRO A 185 -6.41 -41.63 33.93
CA PRO A 185 -5.00 -41.67 34.30
C PRO A 185 -4.37 -43.00 33.89
N THR A 186 -3.44 -42.94 32.93
CA THR A 186 -2.59 -44.06 32.52
C THR A 186 -1.77 -44.55 33.71
N GLU A 187 -1.92 -45.83 34.09
CA GLU A 187 -1.10 -46.44 35.13
C GLU A 187 0.38 -46.41 34.75
N THR A 188 1.20 -45.92 35.67
CA THR A 188 2.66 -45.84 35.52
C THR A 188 3.23 -47.27 35.63
N PRO A 189 3.91 -47.78 34.59
CA PRO A 189 4.47 -49.13 34.62
C PRO A 189 5.54 -49.27 35.71
N ILE A 190 5.46 -50.35 36.46
CA ILE A 190 6.45 -50.74 37.48
C ILE A 190 7.79 -51.02 36.77
N PRO A 191 8.92 -50.42 37.22
CA PRO A 191 10.21 -50.61 36.58
C PRO A 191 10.65 -52.08 36.66
N LEU A 192 10.98 -52.65 35.49
CA LEU A 192 11.56 -53.98 35.38
C LEU A 192 13.01 -53.97 35.94
N PRO A 193 13.46 -55.02 36.64
CA PRO A 193 14.84 -55.11 37.13
C PRO A 193 15.86 -54.90 36.01
N THR A 194 16.71 -53.90 36.20
CA THR A 194 17.75 -53.47 35.26
C THR A 194 18.87 -54.51 35.21
N ASN A 195 19.22 -54.96 34.00
CA ASN A 195 20.37 -55.84 33.79
C ASN A 195 21.68 -55.16 34.25
N PRO A 196 22.69 -55.94 34.66
CA PRO A 196 24.00 -55.42 35.05
C PRO A 196 24.61 -54.54 33.96
N PRO A 197 25.29 -53.43 34.31
CA PRO A 197 25.89 -52.52 33.34
C PRO A 197 26.88 -53.26 32.43
N ALA A 198 26.71 -53.09 31.12
CA ALA A 198 27.71 -53.53 30.15
C ALA A 198 29.06 -52.82 30.43
N PRO A 199 30.19 -53.45 30.11
CA PRO A 199 31.51 -52.83 30.25
C PRO A 199 31.57 -51.50 29.46
N PRO A 200 32.30 -50.49 29.96
CA PRO A 200 32.35 -49.16 29.36
C PRO A 200 32.84 -49.27 27.92
N THR A 201 32.00 -48.86 26.98
CA THR A 201 32.37 -48.65 25.58
C THR A 201 33.35 -47.48 25.51
N ASP A 202 34.42 -47.62 24.74
CA ASP A 202 35.43 -46.58 24.53
C ASP A 202 34.76 -45.24 24.20
N THR A 203 35.12 -44.22 24.98
CA THR A 203 34.58 -42.86 24.81
C THR A 203 34.98 -42.36 23.43
N PRO A 204 34.02 -41.97 22.56
CA PRO A 204 34.34 -41.48 21.24
C PRO A 204 35.22 -40.23 21.36
N GLU A 205 36.24 -40.16 20.50
CA GLU A 205 37.13 -39.03 20.38
C GLU A 205 36.29 -37.75 20.12
N PRO A 206 36.59 -36.61 20.78
CA PRO A 206 35.79 -35.40 20.66
C PRO A 206 35.68 -35.00 19.19
N THR A 207 34.45 -35.02 18.68
CA THR A 207 34.13 -34.50 17.35
C THR A 207 34.45 -33.00 17.34
N ALA A 208 35.24 -32.56 16.37
CA ALA A 208 35.60 -31.15 16.22
C ALA A 208 34.33 -30.28 16.26
N THR A 209 34.32 -29.26 17.12
CA THR A 209 33.24 -28.29 17.16
C THR A 209 33.13 -27.63 15.78
N PRO A 210 31.94 -27.64 15.14
CA PRO A 210 31.79 -27.03 13.82
C PRO A 210 32.20 -25.56 13.90
N GLU A 211 32.91 -25.11 12.87
CA GLU A 211 33.27 -23.70 12.73
C GLU A 211 31.99 -22.85 12.67
N PRO A 212 31.91 -21.71 13.38
CA PRO A 212 30.72 -20.87 13.36
C PRO A 212 30.36 -20.47 11.93
N THR A 213 29.18 -20.86 11.47
CA THR A 213 28.70 -20.46 10.15
C THR A 213 28.48 -18.96 10.14
N LYS A 214 29.13 -18.25 9.20
CA LYS A 214 28.89 -16.82 8.96
C LYS A 214 27.37 -16.58 8.81
N PRO A 215 26.79 -15.58 9.49
CA PRO A 215 25.39 -15.21 9.30
C PRO A 215 25.08 -14.95 7.82
N PRO A 216 23.86 -15.23 7.35
CA PRO A 216 23.52 -15.19 5.93
C PRO A 216 23.54 -13.78 5.32
N VAL A 217 23.48 -12.74 6.16
CA VAL A 217 23.43 -11.33 5.77
C VAL A 217 24.49 -10.52 6.52
N ASP A 218 24.89 -9.39 5.95
CA ASP A 218 25.88 -8.47 6.54
C ASP A 218 25.28 -7.61 7.66
N PHE A 219 23.99 -7.28 7.56
CA PHE A 219 23.25 -6.52 8.56
C PHE A 219 21.94 -7.22 8.93
N VAL A 220 21.59 -7.18 10.21
CA VAL A 220 20.31 -7.65 10.74
C VAL A 220 19.54 -6.49 11.36
N VAL A 221 18.21 -6.59 11.39
CA VAL A 221 17.36 -5.64 12.13
C VAL A 221 17.43 -6.03 13.61
N ALA A 222 18.29 -5.37 14.36
CA ALA A 222 18.45 -5.65 15.79
C ALA A 222 17.26 -5.17 16.60
N GLU A 223 16.69 -4.01 16.24
CA GLU A 223 15.52 -3.42 16.87
C GLU A 223 14.69 -2.67 15.84
N ALA A 224 13.36 -2.76 15.94
CA ALA A 224 12.41 -1.91 15.24
C ALA A 224 11.17 -1.76 16.11
N TYR A 225 10.84 -0.55 16.55
CA TYR A 225 9.68 -0.32 17.41
C TYR A 225 9.12 1.09 17.26
N LEU A 226 7.83 1.21 17.55
CA LEU A 226 7.12 2.49 17.59
C LEU A 226 7.53 3.27 18.85
N ILE A 227 7.87 4.56 18.70
CA ILE A 227 8.27 5.42 19.81
C ILE A 227 7.08 5.59 20.77
N PRO A 228 7.26 5.36 22.08
CA PRO A 228 6.17 5.46 23.04
C PRO A 228 5.53 6.85 23.08
N ASN A 229 4.21 6.83 23.18
CA ASN A 229 3.41 8.02 23.43
C ASN A 229 3.49 8.42 24.91
N PRO A 230 4.12 9.57 25.26
CA PRO A 230 4.27 10.00 26.65
C PRO A 230 2.93 10.31 27.34
N VAL A 231 1.87 10.60 26.57
CA VAL A 231 0.54 10.89 27.10
C VAL A 231 -0.49 10.10 26.30
N TYR A 232 -1.12 9.12 26.95
CA TYR A 232 -2.17 8.31 26.33
C TYR A 232 -3.22 9.21 25.66
N ASN A 233 -3.61 8.85 24.43
CA ASN A 233 -4.53 9.62 23.59
C ASN A 233 -4.04 11.03 23.19
N SER A 234 -2.73 11.28 23.21
CA SER A 234 -2.12 12.42 22.53
C SER A 234 -1.46 11.98 21.22
N CYS A 235 -1.21 12.88 20.27
CA CYS A 235 -0.53 12.55 19.01
C CYS A 235 0.77 13.35 18.86
N PRO A 236 1.81 13.04 19.65
CA PRO A 236 3.05 13.81 19.66
C PRO A 236 4.05 13.34 18.60
N GLY A 237 3.73 12.30 17.83
CA GLY A 237 4.67 11.68 16.89
C GLY A 237 5.14 12.67 15.83
N ALA A 238 6.46 12.68 15.63
CA ALA A 238 7.16 13.62 14.76
C ALA A 238 7.15 13.24 13.27
N GLN A 239 6.41 12.18 12.89
CA GLN A 239 6.34 11.64 11.53
C GLN A 239 7.72 11.22 11.01
N GLN A 240 8.52 10.56 11.85
CA GLN A 240 9.94 10.28 11.57
C GLN A 240 10.32 8.85 11.91
N ILE A 241 11.17 8.26 11.08
CA ILE A 241 11.89 7.03 11.41
C ILE A 241 13.32 7.41 11.76
N PHE A 242 13.72 7.18 13.00
CA PHE A 242 15.10 7.35 13.47
C PHE A 242 15.83 6.03 13.29
N VAL A 243 16.88 6.05 12.47
CA VAL A 243 17.66 4.85 12.16
C VAL A 243 19.05 4.99 12.78
N THR A 244 19.51 3.93 13.42
CA THR A 244 20.89 3.78 13.89
C THR A 244 21.52 2.57 13.20
N VAL A 245 22.72 2.74 12.66
CA VAL A 245 23.53 1.66 12.10
C VAL A 245 24.74 1.47 13.01
N VAL A 246 24.97 0.25 13.45
CA VAL A 246 26.07 -0.12 14.34
C VAL A 246 26.88 -1.29 13.81
N ASP A 247 28.16 -1.35 14.20
CA ASP A 247 29.02 -2.50 13.96
C ASP A 247 28.64 -3.71 14.83
N VAL A 248 29.38 -4.81 14.69
CA VAL A 248 29.18 -6.05 15.46
C VAL A 248 29.31 -5.84 16.98
N ASN A 249 30.08 -4.85 17.41
CA ASN A 249 30.30 -4.49 18.81
C ASN A 249 29.29 -3.45 19.34
N GLY A 250 28.39 -2.96 18.49
CA GLY A 250 27.43 -1.91 18.84
C GLY A 250 28.00 -0.48 18.75
N ASN A 251 29.19 -0.29 18.18
CA ASN A 251 29.70 1.05 17.91
C ASN A 251 28.97 1.66 16.70
N PRO A 252 28.69 2.97 16.70
CA PRO A 252 28.07 3.62 15.56
C PRO A 252 28.92 3.49 14.29
N LEU A 253 28.26 3.21 13.17
CA LEU A 253 28.89 2.98 11.87
C LEU A 253 28.44 4.08 10.89
N ASP A 254 29.32 5.02 10.55
CA ASP A 254 29.04 6.10 9.58
C ASP A 254 29.36 5.65 8.15
N GLY A 255 28.59 6.13 7.17
CA GLY A 255 28.82 5.97 5.74
C GLY A 255 28.15 4.74 5.10
N ALA A 256 27.53 3.86 5.87
CA ALA A 256 26.66 2.82 5.31
C ALA A 256 25.40 3.45 4.70
N THR A 257 24.97 2.94 3.56
CA THR A 257 23.78 3.43 2.85
C THR A 257 22.55 2.63 3.27
N VAL A 258 21.51 3.34 3.71
CA VAL A 258 20.18 2.78 4.00
C VAL A 258 19.23 3.26 2.92
N GLU A 259 18.34 2.37 2.48
CA GLU A 259 17.36 2.66 1.44
C GLU A 259 16.03 2.00 1.81
N ASP A 260 14.93 2.56 1.32
CA ASP A 260 13.64 1.88 1.31
C ASP A 260 13.65 0.75 0.27
N THR A 261 12.99 -0.38 0.55
CA THR A 261 12.99 -1.56 -0.34
C THR A 261 12.41 -1.28 -1.72
N TYR A 262 11.51 -0.29 -1.84
CA TYR A 262 10.95 0.15 -3.12
C TYR A 262 11.75 1.27 -3.77
N ARG A 263 12.79 1.79 -3.10
CA ARG A 263 13.62 2.90 -3.57
C ARG A 263 12.79 4.13 -3.94
N ALA A 264 11.67 4.32 -3.25
CA ALA A 264 10.74 5.43 -3.51
C ALA A 264 11.32 6.79 -3.08
N VAL A 265 12.32 6.78 -2.20
CA VAL A 265 13.02 7.97 -1.70
C VAL A 265 14.53 7.85 -1.92
N PRO A 266 15.26 8.98 -2.04
CA PRO A 266 16.70 8.95 -2.15
C PRO A 266 17.38 8.16 -1.03
N PRO A 267 18.51 7.49 -1.31
CA PRO A 267 19.31 6.80 -0.30
C PRO A 267 19.81 7.78 0.76
N HIS A 268 19.87 7.33 2.01
CA HIS A 268 20.46 8.08 3.12
C HIS A 268 21.74 7.42 3.62
N LEU A 269 22.70 8.24 4.06
CA LEU A 269 23.92 7.75 4.68
C LEU A 269 23.82 7.83 6.21
N SER A 270 24.16 6.72 6.87
CA SER A 270 24.41 6.72 8.31
C SER A 270 25.51 7.74 8.66
N GLY A 271 25.32 8.50 9.73
CA GLY A 271 26.20 9.60 10.10
C GLY A 271 25.65 10.99 9.79
N GLU A 272 24.66 11.12 8.89
CA GLU A 272 24.03 12.39 8.51
C GLU A 272 23.40 13.14 9.68
N LYS A 273 22.94 12.41 10.72
CA LYS A 273 22.29 12.96 11.92
C LYS A 273 23.10 12.72 13.20
N GLY A 274 24.41 12.52 13.05
CA GLY A 274 25.34 12.15 14.12
C GLY A 274 25.78 10.69 14.01
N PRO A 275 26.69 10.22 14.88
CA PRO A 275 27.35 8.92 14.72
C PRO A 275 26.37 7.77 14.56
N GLY A 276 26.46 7.05 13.44
CA GLY A 276 25.62 5.93 13.02
C GLY A 276 24.18 6.29 12.67
N LYS A 277 23.78 7.56 12.76
CA LYS A 277 22.38 7.98 12.72
C LYS A 277 21.97 8.61 11.40
N LEU A 278 20.74 8.35 11.01
CA LEU A 278 20.03 9.00 9.91
C LEU A 278 18.53 9.02 10.21
N GLU A 279 17.76 9.76 9.41
CA GLU A 279 16.32 9.92 9.59
C GLU A 279 15.60 9.80 8.25
N TYR A 280 14.41 9.20 8.26
CA TYR A 280 13.45 9.27 7.16
C TYR A 280 12.21 10.07 7.60
N ASP A 281 11.73 10.94 6.71
CA ASP A 281 10.45 11.60 6.87
C ASP A 281 9.32 10.66 6.41
N LEU A 282 8.40 10.38 7.32
CA LEU A 282 7.31 9.45 7.11
C LEU A 282 6.11 10.09 6.43
N TRP A 283 5.94 11.42 6.47
CA TRP A 283 4.81 12.21 5.93
C TRP A 283 3.80 11.46 5.03
N ASP A 284 2.79 10.84 5.66
CA ASP A 284 1.69 10.09 5.00
C ASP A 284 2.12 8.86 4.15
N ASN A 285 3.29 8.32 4.44
CA ASN A 285 3.93 7.20 3.75
C ASN A 285 4.19 6.02 4.70
N GLY A 286 4.73 4.92 4.16
CA GLY A 286 5.31 3.83 4.93
C GLY A 286 6.51 3.22 4.22
N TYR A 287 7.54 2.88 4.99
CA TYR A 287 8.80 2.35 4.43
C TYR A 287 9.16 0.99 5.02
N SER A 288 9.80 0.16 4.20
CA SER A 288 10.57 -0.98 4.72
C SER A 288 12.03 -0.70 4.41
N LEU A 289 12.87 -0.60 5.43
CA LEU A 289 14.24 -0.13 5.28
C LEU A 289 15.23 -1.30 5.26
N GLU A 290 16.34 -1.15 4.55
CA GLU A 290 17.45 -2.10 4.53
C GLU A 290 18.80 -1.38 4.33
N VAL A 291 19.90 -1.99 4.77
CA VAL A 291 21.25 -1.51 4.46
C VAL A 291 21.71 -2.08 3.12
N THR A 292 21.98 -1.22 2.14
CA THR A 292 22.26 -1.62 0.75
C THR A 292 23.74 -1.54 0.38
N LYS A 293 24.51 -0.71 1.09
CA LYS A 293 25.95 -0.55 0.89
C LYS A 293 26.68 -0.42 2.22
N ASN A 294 27.86 -1.04 2.26
CA ASN A 294 28.83 -0.87 3.34
C ASN A 294 29.44 0.54 3.32
N VAL A 295 30.22 0.86 4.37
CA VAL A 295 30.94 2.15 4.52
C VAL A 295 31.91 2.43 3.37
N ASP A 296 32.47 1.41 2.75
CA ASP A 296 33.37 1.53 1.60
C ASP A 296 32.64 1.66 0.26
N GLY A 297 31.30 1.70 0.27
CA GLY A 297 30.45 1.78 -0.90
C GLY A 297 30.21 0.44 -1.61
N SER A 298 30.81 -0.67 -1.14
CA SER A 298 30.51 -1.99 -1.67
C SER A 298 29.08 -2.42 -1.34
N PRO A 299 28.41 -3.24 -2.19
CA PRO A 299 27.09 -3.76 -1.88
C PRO A 299 27.06 -4.50 -0.54
N ALA A 300 25.97 -4.35 0.21
CA ALA A 300 25.69 -5.07 1.45
C ALA A 300 24.43 -5.91 1.30
N SER A 301 24.38 -7.01 2.05
CA SER A 301 23.17 -7.81 2.28
C SER A 301 22.60 -7.45 3.65
N SER A 302 21.28 -7.26 3.74
CA SER A 302 20.61 -6.85 4.97
C SER A 302 19.26 -7.55 5.09
N GLU A 303 18.82 -7.78 6.32
CA GLU A 303 17.38 -7.92 6.58
C GLU A 303 16.67 -6.59 6.29
N ALA A 304 15.40 -6.67 5.88
CA ALA A 304 14.52 -5.52 5.78
C ALA A 304 13.68 -5.37 7.06
N THR A 305 13.38 -4.14 7.46
CA THR A 305 12.40 -3.91 8.53
C THR A 305 11.00 -4.35 8.09
N PRO A 306 10.08 -4.62 9.02
CA PRO A 306 8.65 -4.53 8.73
C PRO A 306 8.28 -3.16 8.14
N LYS A 307 7.10 -3.04 7.53
CA LYS A 307 6.57 -1.74 7.07
C LYS A 307 6.38 -0.81 8.26
N LEU A 308 7.12 0.29 8.27
CA LEU A 308 7.04 1.37 9.25
C LEU A 308 6.11 2.43 8.66
N SER A 309 4.84 2.44 9.06
CA SER A 309 3.80 3.23 8.40
C SER A 309 3.33 4.43 9.23
N SER A 310 2.87 5.48 8.56
CA SER A 310 2.11 6.56 9.20
C SER A 310 0.61 6.26 9.30
N TRP A 311 0.14 5.22 8.63
CA TRP A 311 -1.26 4.78 8.62
C TRP A 311 -1.48 3.77 9.74
N ASP A 312 -2.45 4.01 10.62
CA ASP A 312 -2.67 3.15 11.78
C ASP A 312 -3.10 1.73 11.39
N GLU A 313 -3.79 1.58 10.27
CA GLU A 313 -4.22 0.29 9.73
C GLU A 313 -3.05 -0.63 9.38
N ASP A 314 -1.91 -0.07 8.98
CA ASP A 314 -0.70 -0.81 8.64
C ASP A 314 0.15 -1.19 9.86
N ILE A 315 -0.08 -0.56 11.02
CA ILE A 315 0.74 -0.76 12.22
C ILE A 315 0.18 -1.93 13.01
N PRO A 316 1.00 -2.95 13.38
CA PRO A 316 0.56 -4.03 14.24
C PRO A 316 -0.03 -3.50 15.55
N ASP A 317 -1.17 -4.05 15.97
CA ASP A 317 -1.86 -3.63 17.19
C ASP A 317 -0.95 -3.82 18.42
N GLU A 318 -0.10 -4.85 18.43
CA GLU A 318 0.88 -5.11 19.49
C GLU A 318 1.85 -3.93 19.66
N TRP A 319 2.27 -3.30 18.56
CA TRP A 319 3.16 -2.14 18.60
C TRP A 319 2.45 -0.92 19.14
N LEU A 320 1.19 -0.70 18.75
CA LEU A 320 0.36 0.39 19.25
C LEU A 320 0.08 0.26 20.76
N VAL A 321 -0.19 -0.96 21.26
CA VAL A 321 -0.33 -1.24 22.70
C VAL A 321 1.00 -1.02 23.42
N GLN A 322 2.10 -1.60 22.92
CA GLN A 322 3.42 -1.49 23.54
C GLN A 322 3.89 -0.03 23.64
N ALA A 323 3.60 0.79 22.63
CA ALA A 323 3.93 2.20 22.59
C ALA A 323 2.88 3.10 23.27
N ASN A 324 1.91 2.54 24.00
CA ASN A 324 0.90 3.30 24.75
C ASN A 324 0.01 4.20 23.86
N TYR A 325 -0.18 3.83 22.59
CA TYR A 325 -1.19 4.42 21.72
C TYR A 325 -2.57 3.82 21.95
N CYS A 326 -2.64 2.56 22.39
CA CYS A 326 -3.86 1.91 22.87
C CYS A 326 -3.67 1.34 24.28
N LEU A 327 -4.76 1.12 25.00
CA LEU A 327 -4.74 0.45 26.31
C LEU A 327 -4.51 -1.06 26.18
N ASP A 328 -5.17 -1.67 25.20
CA ASP A 328 -5.10 -3.09 24.87
C ASP A 328 -5.52 -3.32 23.40
N MET A 329 -5.54 -4.58 22.97
CA MET A 329 -5.89 -4.95 21.59
C MET A 329 -7.34 -4.59 21.22
N ALA A 330 -8.27 -4.65 22.18
CA ALA A 330 -9.67 -4.31 21.92
C ALA A 330 -9.84 -2.79 21.76
N ASP A 331 -9.14 -1.99 22.57
CA ASP A 331 -9.04 -0.54 22.41
C ASP A 331 -8.43 -0.16 21.05
N CYS A 332 -7.36 -0.85 20.61
CA CYS A 332 -6.78 -0.62 19.29
C CYS A 332 -7.79 -0.88 18.17
N ALA A 333 -8.42 -2.05 18.14
CA ALA A 333 -9.39 -2.40 17.10
C ALA A 333 -10.55 -1.39 17.06
N ALA A 334 -11.08 -1.02 18.22
CA ALA A 334 -12.16 -0.03 18.32
C ALA A 334 -11.71 1.35 17.84
N ARG A 335 -10.50 1.81 18.19
CA ARG A 335 -10.05 3.14 17.79
C ARG A 335 -9.66 3.21 16.33
N LYS A 336 -9.08 2.16 15.75
CA LYS A 336 -8.86 2.02 14.29
C LYS A 336 -10.18 2.15 13.54
N SER A 337 -11.20 1.39 13.94
CA SER A 337 -12.50 1.39 13.24
C SER A 337 -13.24 2.74 13.28
N HIS A 338 -12.88 3.62 14.22
CA HIS A 338 -13.47 4.95 14.37
C HIS A 338 -12.51 6.09 13.99
N ASN A 339 -11.34 5.77 13.42
CA ASN A 339 -10.29 6.74 13.08
C ASN A 339 -9.93 7.66 14.28
N GLN A 340 -9.79 7.06 15.46
CA GLN A 340 -9.50 7.75 16.73
C GLN A 340 -8.04 7.60 17.17
N LEU A 341 -7.20 6.97 16.35
CA LEU A 341 -5.76 6.89 16.57
C LEU A 341 -5.03 8.09 15.97
N CYS A 342 -3.72 8.10 16.13
CA CYS A 342 -2.85 9.19 15.70
C CYS A 342 -2.37 9.01 14.26
N ARG A 343 -3.33 8.77 13.35
CA ARG A 343 -3.05 8.63 11.91
C ARG A 343 -2.18 9.78 11.42
N GLY A 344 -1.11 9.46 10.71
CA GLY A 344 -0.11 10.42 10.26
C GLY A 344 0.96 10.77 11.30
N HIS A 345 0.75 10.53 12.60
CA HIS A 345 1.56 11.06 13.70
C HIS A 345 2.26 9.95 14.49
N TYR A 346 3.02 9.13 13.78
CA TYR A 346 3.85 8.06 14.34
C TYR A 346 5.34 8.36 14.18
N ALA A 347 6.15 7.75 15.03
CA ALA A 347 7.59 7.80 14.88
C ALA A 347 8.20 6.48 15.33
N TYR A 348 9.32 6.08 14.73
CA TYR A 348 9.92 4.76 14.93
C TYR A 348 11.39 4.88 15.28
N ASN A 349 11.88 3.94 16.08
CA ASN A 349 13.31 3.70 16.24
C ASN A 349 13.67 2.38 15.56
N VAL A 350 14.73 2.39 14.76
CA VAL A 350 15.28 1.24 14.07
C VAL A 350 16.78 1.16 14.32
N THR A 351 17.27 -0.05 14.60
CA THR A 351 18.70 -0.33 14.69
C THR A 351 19.08 -1.45 13.74
N PHE A 352 19.94 -1.14 12.77
CA PHE A 352 20.64 -2.15 11.98
C PHE A 352 21.98 -2.48 12.62
N LYS A 353 22.28 -3.77 12.78
CA LYS A 353 23.53 -4.23 13.37
C LYS A 353 24.30 -5.10 12.39
N ARG A 354 25.58 -4.78 12.21
CA ARG A 354 26.49 -5.61 11.41
C ARG A 354 26.71 -6.97 12.07
N THR A 355 26.78 -8.02 11.28
CA THR A 355 26.89 -9.40 11.77
C THR A 355 28.33 -9.90 11.93
N TYR A 356 29.33 -9.21 11.35
CA TYR A 356 30.76 -9.58 11.41
C TYR A 356 31.72 -8.40 11.31
#